data_AF-R7C5B8-F1
#
_entry.id   AF-R7C5B8-F1
#
_cell.length_a   1.000
_cell.length_b   1.000
_cell.length_c   1.000
_cell.angle_alpha   90.00
_cell.angle_beta   90.00
_cell.angle_gamma   90.00
#
_symmetry.space_group_name_H-M   'P 1'
#
loop_
_entity.id
_entity.type
_entity.pdbx_description
1 polymer ?
#
loop_
_entity_poly.entity_id
_entity_poly.type
_entity_poly.pdbx_seq_one_letter_code
_entity_poly.pdbx_strand_id
1 'polypeptide(L)'
;MRKNVIYSIPCKRRGILQFYFKAHDKTYYLYYIRYRKKAHEFFRYGKSISELHRRKDWKKSPFLRNLIEGPLKQKVNQMKKGGI
;
A
#
# COMPACT_ATOMS: atom_id res chain seq x y z
N MET A 1 3.01 13.61 7.22
CA MET A 1 2.83 12.46 6.30
C MET A 1 1.95 12.91 5.14
N ARG A 2 2.35 12.66 3.87
CA ARG A 2 1.62 13.12 2.67
C ARG A 2 0.18 12.57 2.61
N LYS A 3 -0.74 13.32 2.01
CA LYS A 3 -2.15 12.91 1.79
C LYS A 3 -2.25 11.99 0.57
N ASN A 4 -3.27 11.13 0.51
CA ASN A 4 -3.54 10.18 -0.57
C ASN A 4 -2.40 9.21 -0.83
N VAL A 5 -1.81 8.68 0.24
CA VAL A 5 -0.69 7.73 0.19
C VAL A 5 -1.04 6.40 0.80
N ILE A 6 -0.46 5.35 0.23
CA ILE A 6 -0.44 4.00 0.78
C ILE A 6 0.90 3.83 1.51
N TYR A 7 0.86 3.45 2.78
CA TYR A 7 2.07 3.19 3.56
C TYR A 7 1.97 1.89 4.33
N SER A 8 3.12 1.42 4.84
CA SER A 8 3.19 0.17 5.59
C SER A 8 3.80 0.36 6.97
N ILE A 9 3.27 -0.38 7.96
CA ILE A 9 3.81 -0.46 9.31
C ILE A 9 4.12 -1.93 9.64
N PRO A 10 5.35 -2.25 10.09
CA PRO A 10 5.69 -3.60 10.49
C PRO A 10 5.19 -3.90 11.90
N CYS A 11 4.48 -5.01 12.08
CA CYS A 11 4.16 -5.54 13.40
C CYS A 11 5.13 -6.68 13.70
N LYS A 12 6.29 -6.35 14.29
CA LYS A 12 7.40 -7.29 14.52
C LYS A 12 6.98 -8.52 15.33
N ARG A 13 6.17 -8.33 16.38
CA ARG A 13 5.68 -9.42 17.25
C ARG A 13 4.85 -10.47 16.50
N ARG A 14 4.12 -10.05 15.47
CA ARG A 14 3.25 -10.95 14.67
C ARG A 14 3.90 -11.39 13.36
N GLY A 15 5.09 -10.91 13.04
CA GLY A 15 5.77 -11.22 11.77
C GLY A 15 4.98 -10.75 10.54
N ILE A 16 4.17 -9.69 10.66
CA ILE A 16 3.33 -9.16 9.58
C ILE A 16 3.72 -7.72 9.20
N LEU A 17 3.33 -7.35 7.99
CA LEU A 17 3.36 -5.99 7.47
C LEU A 17 1.92 -5.55 7.21
N GLN A 18 1.48 -4.50 7.90
CA GLN A 18 0.15 -3.91 7.75
C GLN A 18 0.20 -2.76 6.76
N PHE A 19 -0.81 -2.67 5.90
CA PHE A 19 -0.97 -1.64 4.90
C PHE A 19 -2.12 -0.71 5.25
N TYR A 20 -1.87 0.58 5.08
CA TYR A 20 -2.84 1.65 5.36
C TYR A 20 -2.90 2.62 4.19
N PHE A 21 -4.08 3.18 3.96
CA PHE A 21 -4.29 4.32 3.07
C PHE A 21 -4.61 5.55 3.91
N LYS A 22 -3.83 6.61 3.75
CA LYS A 22 -4.11 7.91 4.36
C LYS A 22 -4.82 8.80 3.35
N ALA A 23 -6.13 8.93 3.48
CA ALA A 23 -6.89 10.00 2.84
C ALA A 23 -6.82 11.25 3.72
N HIS A 24 -6.99 12.44 3.13
CA HIS A 24 -6.94 13.76 3.79
C HIS A 24 -6.69 13.75 5.31
N ASP A 25 -7.74 13.48 6.10
CA ASP A 25 -7.70 13.49 7.56
C ASP A 25 -8.06 12.11 8.17
N LYS A 26 -8.25 11.09 7.32
CA LYS A 26 -8.66 9.73 7.74
C LYS A 26 -7.65 8.68 7.30
N THR A 27 -7.39 7.73 8.20
CA THR A 27 -6.53 6.58 7.91
C THR A 27 -7.37 5.33 7.83
N TYR A 28 -7.27 4.63 6.71
CA TYR A 28 -7.99 3.41 6.43
C TYR A 28 -7.03 2.24 6.45
N TYR A 29 -7.38 1.21 7.24
CA TYR A 29 -6.69 -0.06 7.16
C TYR A 29 -7.06 -0.78 5.86
N LEU A 30 -6.06 -1.31 5.14
CA LEU A 30 -6.25 -2.01 3.88
C LEU A 30 -6.26 -3.52 4.06
N TYR A 31 -5.13 -4.06 4.48
CA TYR A 31 -4.88 -5.49 4.72
C TYR A 31 -3.50 -5.68 5.37
N TYR A 32 -3.18 -6.92 5.73
CA TYR A 32 -1.85 -7.32 6.18
C TYR A 32 -1.30 -8.43 5.27
N ILE A 33 0.02 -8.57 5.26
CA ILE A 33 0.72 -9.73 4.68
C ILE A 33 1.80 -10.21 5.66
N ARG A 34 2.36 -11.40 5.43
CA ARG A 34 3.60 -11.81 6.10
C ARG A 34 4.71 -10.79 5.83
N TYR A 35 5.51 -10.46 6.85
CA TYR A 35 6.53 -9.43 6.74
C TYR A 35 7.49 -9.71 5.58
N ARG A 36 7.67 -8.70 4.72
CA ARG A 36 8.61 -8.72 3.60
C ARG A 36 9.35 -7.39 3.58
N LYS A 37 10.67 -7.44 3.77
CA LYS A 37 11.55 -6.25 3.80
C LYS A 37 11.36 -5.35 2.57
N LYS A 38 11.35 -5.94 1.37
CA LYS A 38 11.16 -5.22 0.10
C LYS A 38 9.83 -4.47 0.01
N ALA A 39 8.73 -5.05 0.50
CA ALA A 39 7.45 -4.34 0.57
C ALA A 39 7.51 -3.21 1.58
N HIS A 40 8.09 -3.45 2.76
CA HIS A 40 8.19 -2.43 3.78
C HIS A 40 9.02 -1.24 3.29
N GLU A 41 10.21 -1.47 2.74
CA GLU A 41 11.06 -0.41 2.20
C GLU A 41 10.38 0.38 1.08
N PHE A 42 9.62 -0.30 0.21
CA PHE A 42 8.90 0.37 -0.87
C PHE A 42 7.79 1.29 -0.36
N PHE A 43 7.09 0.91 0.72
CA PHE A 43 5.92 1.64 1.23
C PHE A 43 6.15 2.40 2.54
N ARG A 44 7.31 2.29 3.21
CA ARG A 44 7.56 2.87 4.55
C ARG A 44 7.36 4.38 4.61
N TYR A 45 7.68 5.09 3.54
CA TYR A 45 7.58 6.55 3.45
C TYR A 45 6.28 7.03 2.80
N GLY A 46 5.37 6.11 2.50
CA GLY A 46 4.15 6.39 1.76
C GLY A 46 4.40 6.50 0.26
N LYS A 47 3.57 5.82 -0.52
CA LYS A 47 3.52 5.91 -1.99
C LYS A 47 2.17 6.48 -2.39
N SER A 48 2.19 7.60 -3.10
CA SER A 48 0.94 8.17 -3.63
C SER A 48 0.38 7.28 -4.74
N ILE A 49 -0.94 7.23 -4.87
CA ILE A 49 -1.60 6.46 -5.95
C ILE A 49 -1.11 6.97 -7.32
N SER A 50 -0.97 8.28 -7.48
CA SER A 50 -0.45 8.90 -8.71
C SER A 50 1.00 8.49 -9.02
N GLU A 51 1.87 8.41 -8.00
CA GLU A 51 3.25 7.95 -8.17
C GLU A 51 3.30 6.47 -8.61
N LEU A 52 2.48 5.63 -7.98
CA LEU A 52 2.35 4.21 -8.36
C LEU A 52 1.90 4.06 -9.81
N HIS A 53 0.97 4.91 -10.27
CA HIS A 53 0.47 4.91 -11.64
C HIS A 53 1.49 5.41 -12.66
N ARG A 54 2.25 6.47 -12.34
CA ARG A 54 3.20 7.10 -13.27
C ARG A 54 4.51 6.34 -13.41
N ARG A 55 5.17 6.03 -12.28
CA ARG A 55 6.55 5.50 -12.31
C ARG A 55 6.63 4.03 -12.65
N LYS A 56 5.67 3.22 -12.19
CA LYS A 56 5.59 1.76 -12.44
C LYS A 56 6.90 0.99 -12.16
N ASP A 57 7.79 1.55 -11.33
CA ASP A 57 9.05 0.99 -10.88
C ASP A 57 8.87 -0.38 -10.19
N TRP A 58 7.75 -0.53 -9.49
CA TRP A 58 7.30 -1.78 -8.88
C TRP A 58 7.05 -2.93 -9.87
N LYS A 59 6.81 -2.66 -11.17
CA LYS A 59 6.57 -3.72 -12.17
C LYS A 59 7.79 -4.60 -12.41
N LYS A 60 9.00 -4.07 -12.17
CA LYS A 60 10.26 -4.84 -12.27
C LYS A 60 10.40 -5.93 -11.22
N SER A 61 9.60 -5.87 -10.15
CA SER A 61 9.62 -6.86 -9.07
C SER A 61 8.35 -7.70 -9.13
N PRO A 62 8.40 -9.00 -9.52
CA PRO A 62 7.23 -9.86 -9.63
C PRO A 62 6.36 -9.85 -8.37
N PHE A 63 7.00 -9.87 -7.20
CA PHE A 63 6.30 -9.75 -5.93
C PHE A 63 5.53 -8.43 -5.73
N LEU A 64 6.15 -7.28 -6.04
CA LEU A 64 5.49 -5.98 -5.86
C LEU A 64 4.38 -5.80 -6.91
N ARG A 65 4.60 -6.31 -8.12
CA ARG A 65 3.57 -6.39 -9.17
C ARG A 65 2.35 -7.16 -8.66
N ASN A 66 2.52 -8.38 -8.16
CA ASN A 66 1.40 -9.18 -7.65
C ASN A 66 0.73 -8.53 -6.44
N LEU A 67 1.50 -7.91 -5.55
CA LEU A 67 0.98 -7.20 -4.39
C LEU A 67 0.12 -6.00 -4.78
N ILE A 68 0.59 -5.20 -5.75
CA ILE A 68 -0.06 -3.96 -6.16
C ILE A 68 -1.22 -4.23 -7.10
N GLU A 69 -1.04 -5.08 -8.12
CA GLU A 69 -2.08 -5.43 -9.10
C GLU A 69 -3.17 -6.34 -8.51
N GLY A 70 -2.87 -7.07 -7.44
CA GLY A 70 -3.82 -7.93 -6.72
C GLY A 70 -4.55 -7.18 -5.59
N PRO A 71 -4.26 -7.50 -4.32
CA PRO A 71 -5.07 -7.06 -3.18
C PRO A 71 -5.13 -5.54 -3.04
N LEU A 72 -4.03 -4.83 -3.33
CA LEU A 72 -3.99 -3.38 -3.20
C LEU A 72 -4.91 -2.68 -4.20
N LYS A 73 -4.86 -3.08 -5.48
CA LYS A 73 -5.75 -2.54 -6.53
C LYS A 73 -7.22 -2.80 -6.21
N GLN A 74 -7.56 -3.99 -5.74
CA GLN A 74 -8.93 -4.32 -5.34
C GLN A 74 -9.42 -3.42 -4.21
N LYS A 75 -8.62 -3.21 -3.16
CA LYS A 75 -8.98 -2.35 -2.03
C LYS A 75 -9.08 -0.87 -2.42
N VAL A 76 -8.17 -0.37 -3.26
CA VAL A 76 -8.27 1.00 -3.81
C VAL A 76 -9.54 1.19 -4.63
N ASN A 77 -9.90 0.22 -5.47
CA ASN A 77 -11.13 0.28 -6.26
C ASN A 77 -12.39 0.21 -5.38
N GLN A 78 -12.40 -0.60 -4.32
CA GLN A 78 -13.49 -0.64 -3.34
C GLN A 78 -13.68 0.72 -2.67
N MET A 79 -12.60 1.38 -2.24
CA MET A 79 -12.68 2.71 -1.62
C MET A 79 -13.22 3.77 -2.57
N LYS A 80 -12.79 3.76 -3.85
CA LYS A 80 -13.31 4.69 -4.87
C LYS A 80 -14.81 4.50 -5.15
N LYS A 81 -15.28 3.25 -5.16
CA LYS A 81 -16.72 2.95 -5.33
C LYS A 81 -17.56 3.31 -4.10
N GLY A 82 -16.95 3.35 -2.92
CA GLY A 82 -17.60 3.67 -1.65
C GLY A 82 -17.71 5.16 -1.32
N GLY A 83 -17.34 6.08 -2.24
CA GLY A 83 -17.53 7.52 -2.06
C GLY A 83 -16.50 8.20 -1.14
N ILE A 84 -15.23 7.76 -1.18
CA ILE A 84 -14.08 8.49 -0.59
C ILE A 84 -13.33 9.24 -1.69
#